data_AF-A0A6P3HSC4-F1
#
_entry.id   AF-A0A6P3HSC4-F1
#
_cell.length_a   1.000
_cell.length_b   1.000
_cell.length_c   1.000
_cell.angle_alpha   90.00
_cell.angle_beta   90.00
_cell.angle_gamma   90.00
#
_symmetry.space_group_name_H-M   'P 1'
#
loop_
_entity.id
_entity.type
_entity.pdbx_description
1 polymer ?
#
loop_
_entity_poly.entity_id
_entity_poly.type
_entity_poly.pdbx_seq_one_letter_code
_entity_poly.pdbx_strand_id
1 'polypeptide(L)'
;IAAILRKRKLDYYLHKLLPEILQSASFLTANGALFMAFFCILRKILGKFYLWSPGFGAALPASYVAILVERKSRRGLLTIYMANLATETLFRMGVARGVITTLRNGEVLLFCITAAMYMFFFRCKDGLKGFTFSALRFIVGKEEIPTHSYSPEAAYAKVEQKTEKHEEKPRGMNIIALVRKLVDSVCKHGPRHRCCKHYEDNCISYCIKGFIRMFSVGYLIQCCLRIPSAFRHLFTQPSRLLSLFYNKENFQLGAFLGSFVSIYKGTSCFLRWVRNLDDELHAIIAGFLAGVSMMFYKSTTISMYLASKLVETMYFKGIEAGKVPYFPHADTIIYSISTAICFQAAVMEVQTLRPSYWKFLLRLTKGRFAVMNRKVLDVFGTGASKNFPDFTPRLDPRYTTVTPELPIEFS
;
A
#
# COMPACT_ATOMS: atom_id res chain seq x y z
N ILE A 1 10.01 -19.85 2.08
CA ILE A 1 11.05 -19.13 1.33
C ILE A 1 12.06 -18.46 2.26
N ALA A 2 11.69 -17.44 3.06
CA ALA A 2 12.63 -16.77 3.98
C ALA A 2 13.27 -17.69 5.06
N ALA A 3 12.55 -18.69 5.59
CA ALA A 3 13.09 -19.65 6.55
C ALA A 3 14.04 -20.68 5.91
N ILE A 4 13.77 -21.07 4.66
CA ILE A 4 14.58 -22.00 3.85
C ILE A 4 15.90 -21.31 3.46
N LEU A 5 15.82 -20.04 3.05
CA LEU A 5 16.98 -19.19 2.77
C LEU A 5 17.87 -18.93 3.99
N ARG A 6 17.34 -19.09 5.22
CA ARG A 6 18.09 -18.92 6.48
C ARG A 6 18.63 -20.22 7.07
N LYS A 7 18.58 -21.35 6.35
CA LYS A 7 19.06 -22.67 6.81
C LYS A 7 18.61 -23.02 8.25
N ARG A 8 17.35 -22.75 8.61
CA ARG A 8 16.84 -23.09 9.95
C ARG A 8 16.73 -24.61 10.12
N LYS A 9 17.05 -25.12 11.33
CA LYS A 9 16.96 -26.55 11.70
C LYS A 9 15.53 -27.09 11.53
N LEU A 10 15.40 -28.39 11.32
CA LEU A 10 14.11 -29.10 11.15
C LEU A 10 13.13 -28.80 12.30
N ASP A 11 13.65 -28.68 13.53
CA ASP A 11 12.89 -28.37 14.74
C ASP A 11 12.12 -27.04 14.64
N TYR A 12 12.67 -26.05 13.93
CA TYR A 12 11.97 -24.78 13.70
C TYR A 12 10.71 -24.97 12.83
N TYR A 13 10.78 -25.87 11.85
CA TYR A 13 9.65 -26.13 10.98
C TYR A 13 8.54 -26.87 11.73
N LEU A 14 8.90 -27.87 12.52
CA LEU A 14 7.95 -28.70 13.29
C LEU A 14 7.34 -27.95 14.48
N HIS A 15 8.16 -27.28 15.31
CA HIS A 15 7.66 -26.68 16.56
C HIS A 15 7.14 -25.26 16.39
N LYS A 16 7.45 -24.58 15.29
CA LYS A 16 7.06 -23.18 15.10
C LYS A 16 6.28 -22.93 13.82
N LEU A 17 6.82 -23.30 12.66
CA LEU A 17 6.14 -22.99 11.39
C LEU A 17 4.82 -23.75 11.22
N LEU A 18 4.82 -25.05 11.51
CA LEU A 18 3.65 -25.90 11.30
C LEU A 18 2.48 -25.53 12.24
N PRO A 19 2.68 -25.33 13.57
CA PRO A 19 1.65 -24.79 14.45
C PRO A 19 1.16 -23.40 14.01
N GLU A 20 2.05 -22.52 13.56
CA GLU A 20 1.66 -21.19 13.06
C GLU A 20 0.76 -21.27 11.83
N ILE A 21 1.05 -22.19 10.89
CA ILE A 21 0.22 -22.42 9.70
C ILE A 21 -1.12 -23.04 10.09
N LEU A 22 -1.11 -24.05 10.95
CA LEU A 22 -2.33 -24.70 11.44
C LEU A 22 -3.23 -23.70 12.16
N GLN A 23 -2.70 -22.88 13.05
CA GLN A 23 -3.48 -21.84 13.74
C GLN A 23 -4.13 -20.86 12.75
N SER A 24 -3.39 -20.45 11.71
CA SER A 24 -3.91 -19.56 10.67
C SER A 24 -4.99 -20.23 9.81
N ALA A 25 -4.84 -21.52 9.53
CA ALA A 25 -5.82 -22.33 8.81
C ALA A 25 -7.09 -22.53 9.66
N SER A 26 -6.93 -22.79 10.96
CA SER A 26 -8.03 -22.89 11.93
C SER A 26 -8.78 -21.58 12.04
N PHE A 27 -8.09 -20.45 12.11
CA PHE A 27 -8.69 -19.12 12.05
C PHE A 27 -9.57 -18.94 10.80
N LEU A 28 -9.02 -19.23 9.61
CA LEU A 28 -9.75 -19.04 8.36
C LEU A 28 -10.95 -19.98 8.24
N THR A 29 -10.78 -21.23 8.67
CA THR A 29 -11.84 -22.25 8.72
C THR A 29 -12.94 -21.84 9.69
N ALA A 30 -12.57 -21.39 10.89
CA ALA A 30 -13.49 -20.90 11.90
C ALA A 30 -14.31 -19.72 11.37
N ASN A 31 -13.68 -18.76 10.68
CA ASN A 31 -14.40 -17.62 10.11
C ASN A 31 -15.48 -18.07 9.11
N GLY A 32 -15.15 -19.01 8.21
CA GLY A 32 -16.11 -19.56 7.24
C GLY A 32 -17.23 -20.37 7.91
N ALA A 33 -16.88 -21.27 8.84
CA ALA A 33 -17.83 -22.12 9.54
C ALA A 33 -18.79 -21.30 10.42
N LEU A 34 -18.26 -20.35 11.18
CA LEU A 34 -19.06 -19.46 12.02
C LEU A 34 -19.93 -18.52 11.19
N PHE A 35 -19.46 -18.03 10.04
CA PHE A 35 -20.31 -17.24 9.15
C PHE A 35 -21.56 -18.03 8.73
N MET A 36 -21.40 -19.29 8.31
CA MET A 36 -22.53 -20.16 7.97
C MET A 36 -23.45 -20.44 9.17
N ALA A 37 -22.87 -20.69 10.35
CA ALA A 37 -23.64 -20.92 11.57
C ALA A 37 -24.45 -19.68 11.98
N PHE A 38 -23.83 -18.50 12.03
CA PHE A 38 -24.51 -17.25 12.38
C PHE A 38 -25.52 -16.83 11.31
N PHE A 39 -25.29 -17.11 10.03
CA PHE A 39 -26.28 -16.92 8.99
C PHE A 39 -27.56 -17.71 9.28
N CYS A 40 -27.45 -18.99 9.62
CA CYS A 40 -28.59 -19.84 9.95
C CYS A 40 -29.27 -19.42 11.27
N ILE A 41 -28.49 -19.10 12.30
CA ILE A 41 -29.01 -18.64 13.60
C ILE A 41 -29.78 -17.32 13.41
N LEU A 42 -29.21 -16.36 12.71
CA LEU A 42 -29.83 -15.06 12.49
C LEU A 42 -31.11 -15.19 11.65
N ARG A 43 -31.12 -16.07 10.65
CA ARG A 43 -32.34 -16.43 9.92
C ARG A 43 -33.41 -17.03 10.82
N LYS A 44 -33.04 -17.93 11.74
CA LYS A 44 -33.98 -18.56 12.69
C LYS A 44 -34.56 -17.54 13.68
N ILE A 45 -33.76 -16.60 14.16
CA ILE A 45 -34.19 -15.57 15.11
C ILE A 45 -35.09 -14.52 14.43
N LEU A 46 -34.69 -14.04 13.26
CA LEU A 46 -35.40 -12.96 12.56
C LEU A 46 -36.60 -13.44 11.75
N GLY A 47 -36.66 -14.73 11.41
CA GLY A 47 -37.70 -15.34 10.56
C GLY A 47 -37.68 -14.90 9.09
N LYS A 48 -37.00 -13.79 8.77
CA LYS A 48 -36.91 -13.17 7.44
C LYS A 48 -35.48 -12.69 7.16
N PHE A 49 -35.17 -12.49 5.88
CA PHE A 49 -33.95 -11.80 5.48
C PHE A 49 -34.18 -10.29 5.48
N TYR A 50 -33.22 -9.55 6.03
CA TYR A 50 -33.14 -8.10 5.95
C TYR A 50 -31.89 -7.73 5.16
N LEU A 51 -31.81 -6.52 4.61
CA LEU A 51 -30.67 -6.10 3.78
C LEU A 51 -29.30 -6.39 4.43
N TRP A 52 -29.16 -6.17 5.74
CA TRP A 52 -27.88 -6.35 6.46
C TRP A 52 -27.67 -7.76 7.01
N SER A 53 -28.70 -8.60 7.10
CA SER A 53 -28.62 -9.87 7.84
C SER A 53 -27.79 -10.96 7.15
N PRO A 54 -27.92 -11.20 5.82
CA PRO A 54 -27.18 -12.25 5.10
C PRO A 54 -25.66 -12.06 5.06
N GLY A 55 -25.21 -10.81 5.11
CA GLY A 55 -23.80 -10.46 5.00
C GLY A 55 -23.24 -9.93 6.32
N PHE A 56 -23.49 -8.65 6.60
CA PHE A 56 -22.93 -7.93 7.74
C PHE A 56 -23.28 -8.60 9.08
N GLY A 57 -24.56 -8.92 9.28
CA GLY A 57 -25.07 -9.48 10.54
C GLY A 57 -24.50 -10.86 10.87
N ALA A 58 -24.35 -11.72 9.87
CA ALA A 58 -23.72 -13.03 10.05
C ALA A 58 -22.20 -12.95 10.20
N ALA A 59 -21.55 -12.07 9.44
CA ALA A 59 -20.08 -11.98 9.38
C ALA A 59 -19.47 -11.25 10.58
N LEU A 60 -20.15 -10.27 11.19
CA LEU A 60 -19.62 -9.51 12.32
C LEU A 60 -19.30 -10.40 13.55
N PRO A 61 -20.24 -11.18 14.11
CA PRO A 61 -19.93 -12.08 15.22
C PRO A 61 -18.99 -13.21 14.82
N ALA A 62 -19.12 -13.74 13.59
CA ALA A 62 -18.25 -14.81 13.08
C ALA A 62 -16.77 -14.38 13.06
N SER A 63 -16.50 -13.22 12.47
CA SER A 63 -15.16 -12.69 12.31
C SER A 63 -14.56 -12.20 13.63
N TYR A 64 -15.39 -11.69 14.55
CA TYR A 64 -14.98 -11.34 15.91
C TYR A 64 -14.48 -12.57 16.68
N VAL A 65 -15.22 -13.68 16.65
CA VAL A 65 -14.79 -14.92 17.31
C VAL A 65 -13.59 -15.53 16.60
N ALA A 66 -13.59 -15.54 15.26
CA ALA A 66 -12.50 -16.12 14.49
C ALA A 66 -11.16 -15.42 14.76
N ILE A 67 -11.09 -14.09 14.75
CA ILE A 67 -9.81 -13.37 14.92
C ILE A 67 -9.17 -13.61 16.29
N LEU A 68 -9.95 -14.02 17.31
CA LEU A 68 -9.43 -14.42 18.61
C LEU A 68 -8.63 -15.73 18.54
N VAL A 69 -8.89 -16.59 17.55
CA VAL A 69 -8.11 -17.81 17.27
C VAL A 69 -6.75 -17.46 16.65
N GLU A 70 -6.68 -16.37 15.89
CA GLU A 70 -5.45 -15.93 15.21
C GLU A 70 -4.43 -15.37 16.21
N ARG A 71 -3.15 -15.53 15.91
CA ARG A 71 -2.05 -15.08 16.78
C ARG A 71 -1.99 -13.56 16.89
N LYS A 72 -1.77 -13.02 18.10
CA LYS A 72 -1.70 -11.57 18.36
C LYS A 72 -0.73 -10.82 17.43
N SER A 73 0.41 -11.42 17.08
CA SER A 73 1.42 -10.80 16.20
C SER A 73 0.94 -10.54 14.77
N ARG A 74 -0.10 -11.25 14.29
CA ARG A 74 -0.66 -11.08 12.94
C ARG A 74 -1.94 -10.26 12.88
N ARG A 75 -2.66 -10.14 14.00
CA ARG A 75 -3.96 -9.45 14.04
C ARG A 75 -3.84 -8.05 13.47
N GLY A 76 -2.90 -7.23 13.96
CA GLY A 76 -2.70 -5.87 13.45
C GLY A 76 -2.48 -5.80 11.93
N LEU A 77 -1.63 -6.65 11.36
CA LEU A 77 -1.40 -6.66 9.91
C LEU A 77 -2.67 -7.07 9.13
N LEU A 78 -3.40 -8.06 9.63
CA LEU A 78 -4.62 -8.55 9.00
C LEU A 78 -5.76 -7.54 9.11
N THR A 79 -5.91 -6.88 10.25
CA THR A 79 -6.86 -5.79 10.49
C THR A 79 -6.63 -4.67 9.49
N ILE A 80 -5.39 -4.21 9.31
CA ILE A 80 -5.06 -3.15 8.35
C ILE A 80 -5.38 -3.58 6.92
N TYR A 81 -5.03 -4.82 6.56
CA TYR A 81 -5.36 -5.37 5.25
C TYR A 81 -6.88 -5.37 4.99
N MET A 82 -7.66 -5.88 5.94
CA MET A 82 -9.12 -5.93 5.83
C MET A 82 -9.75 -4.55 5.86
N ALA A 83 -9.27 -3.63 6.69
CA ALA A 83 -9.75 -2.25 6.75
C ALA A 83 -9.52 -1.51 5.42
N ASN A 84 -8.36 -1.68 4.80
CA ASN A 84 -8.09 -1.12 3.48
C ASN A 84 -9.02 -1.69 2.42
N LEU A 85 -9.23 -3.00 2.43
CA LEU A 85 -10.15 -3.65 1.51
C LEU A 85 -11.60 -3.21 1.72
N ALA A 86 -12.05 -3.07 2.97
CA ALA A 86 -13.37 -2.57 3.31
C ALA A 86 -13.55 -1.12 2.86
N THR A 87 -12.56 -0.27 3.07
CA THR A 87 -12.57 1.13 2.62
C THR A 87 -12.65 1.22 1.09
N GLU A 88 -11.86 0.41 0.37
CA GLU A 88 -11.92 0.31 -1.10
C GLU A 88 -13.32 -0.13 -1.57
N THR A 89 -13.92 -1.10 -0.86
CA THR A 89 -15.25 -1.62 -1.16
C THR A 89 -16.34 -0.58 -0.91
N LEU A 90 -16.32 0.11 0.24
CA LEU A 90 -17.25 1.20 0.56
C LEU A 90 -17.16 2.34 -0.45
N PHE A 91 -15.95 2.72 -0.87
CA PHE A 91 -15.75 3.73 -1.91
C PHE A 91 -16.41 3.29 -3.22
N ARG A 92 -16.19 2.05 -3.66
CA ARG A 92 -16.80 1.50 -4.88
C ARG A 92 -18.32 1.38 -4.77
N MET A 93 -18.85 1.02 -3.60
CA MET A 93 -20.29 1.03 -3.34
C MET A 93 -20.86 2.45 -3.43
N GLY A 94 -20.19 3.44 -2.84
CA GLY A 94 -20.60 4.84 -2.93
C GLY A 94 -20.59 5.38 -4.37
N VAL A 95 -19.61 4.97 -5.18
CA VAL A 95 -19.55 5.29 -6.61
C VAL A 95 -20.68 4.59 -7.38
N ALA A 96 -20.91 3.29 -7.13
CA ALA A 96 -21.96 2.52 -7.79
C ALA A 96 -23.37 3.06 -7.50
N ARG A 97 -23.57 3.65 -6.32
CA ARG A 97 -24.83 4.29 -5.89
C ARG A 97 -24.95 5.75 -6.31
N GLY A 98 -23.96 6.32 -6.99
CA GLY A 98 -23.94 7.73 -7.39
C GLY A 98 -23.75 8.73 -6.24
N VAL A 99 -23.43 8.27 -5.03
CA VAL A 99 -23.18 9.13 -3.86
C VAL A 99 -21.81 9.82 -3.95
N ILE A 100 -20.83 9.13 -4.54
CA ILE A 100 -19.45 9.62 -4.65
C ILE A 100 -19.08 9.74 -6.12
N THR A 101 -18.71 10.93 -6.56
CA THR A 101 -18.12 11.16 -7.89
C THR A 101 -16.66 10.74 -7.90
N THR A 102 -16.22 10.01 -8.93
CA THR A 102 -14.82 9.62 -9.06
C THR A 102 -13.96 10.82 -9.44
N LEU A 103 -12.96 11.13 -8.60
CA LEU A 103 -11.95 12.13 -8.93
C LEU A 103 -10.92 11.54 -9.88
N ARG A 104 -10.66 12.20 -11.00
CA ARG A 104 -9.61 11.81 -11.95
C ARG A 104 -8.24 11.85 -11.24
N ASN A 105 -7.52 10.73 -11.23
CA ASN A 105 -6.24 10.55 -10.51
C ASN A 105 -6.34 10.75 -8.99
N GLY A 106 -7.49 10.44 -8.35
CA GLY A 106 -7.66 10.59 -6.90
C GLY A 106 -6.61 9.84 -6.07
N GLU A 107 -6.07 8.72 -6.56
CA GLU A 107 -4.98 7.98 -5.93
C GLU A 107 -3.66 8.76 -5.85
N VAL A 108 -3.42 9.66 -6.82
CA VAL A 108 -2.24 10.53 -6.83
C VAL A 108 -2.43 11.65 -5.82
N LEU A 109 -3.61 12.27 -5.77
CA LEU A 109 -3.91 13.29 -4.76
C LEU A 109 -3.81 12.75 -3.34
N LEU A 110 -4.38 11.56 -3.09
CA LEU A 110 -4.26 10.88 -1.81
C LEU A 110 -2.79 10.64 -1.43
N PHE A 111 -1.97 10.23 -2.40
CA PHE A 111 -0.55 10.04 -2.19
C PHE A 111 0.19 11.36 -1.93
N CYS A 112 -0.15 12.46 -2.62
CA CYS A 112 0.45 13.78 -2.36
C CYS A 112 0.21 14.24 -0.93
N ILE A 113 -1.03 14.13 -0.43
CA ILE A 113 -1.37 14.49 0.95
C ILE A 113 -0.62 13.57 1.93
N THR A 114 -0.61 12.27 1.65
CA THR A 114 0.06 11.27 2.49
C THR A 114 1.57 11.49 2.54
N ALA A 115 2.20 11.78 1.40
CA ALA A 115 3.63 12.06 1.28
C ALA A 115 4.02 13.36 2.00
N ALA A 116 3.21 14.41 1.89
CA ALA A 116 3.40 15.67 2.62
C ALA A 116 3.49 15.43 4.13
N MET A 117 2.54 14.67 4.69
CA MET A 117 2.50 14.36 6.11
C MET A 117 3.63 13.42 6.55
N TYR A 118 3.97 12.41 5.75
CA TYR A 118 5.11 11.55 6.05
C TYR A 118 6.43 12.31 6.07
N MET A 119 6.64 13.21 5.11
CA MET A 119 7.84 14.02 5.04
C MET A 119 7.92 15.03 6.17
N PHE A 120 6.79 15.62 6.56
CA PHE A 120 6.71 16.45 7.75
C PHE A 120 7.12 15.68 9.00
N PHE A 121 6.51 14.52 9.26
CA PHE A 121 6.88 13.70 10.42
C PHE A 121 8.29 13.12 10.34
N PHE A 122 8.86 12.96 9.15
CA PHE A 122 10.26 12.58 8.98
C PHE A 122 11.22 13.69 9.42
N ARG A 123 10.83 14.95 9.26
CA ARG A 123 11.60 16.11 9.72
C ARG A 123 11.32 16.52 11.16
N CYS A 124 10.16 16.20 11.72
CA CYS A 124 9.91 16.43 13.14
C CYS A 124 10.80 15.54 14.02
N LYS A 125 11.32 16.12 15.11
CA LYS A 125 11.99 15.32 16.17
C LYS A 125 11.02 14.26 16.71
N ASP A 126 11.49 13.01 16.76
CA ASP A 126 10.70 11.83 17.19
C ASP A 126 9.38 11.64 16.42
N GLY A 127 9.27 12.18 15.20
CA GLY A 127 8.03 12.16 14.43
C GLY A 127 7.68 10.80 13.81
N LEU A 128 8.68 10.02 13.39
CA LEU A 128 8.52 8.65 12.86
C LEU A 128 9.44 7.68 13.60
N LYS A 129 8.95 6.47 13.89
CA LYS A 129 9.72 5.39 14.54
C LYS A 129 9.77 4.13 13.66
N GLY A 130 10.75 3.27 13.90
CA GLY A 130 10.83 1.93 13.32
C GLY A 130 11.11 1.85 11.81
N PHE A 131 10.42 0.94 11.12
CA PHE A 131 10.69 0.64 9.71
C PHE A 131 10.44 1.83 8.77
N THR A 132 9.37 2.59 8.99
CA THR A 132 9.01 3.73 8.14
C THR A 132 10.08 4.82 8.17
N PHE A 133 10.63 5.13 9.35
CA PHE A 133 11.75 6.06 9.48
C PHE A 133 12.99 5.57 8.76
N SER A 134 13.34 4.28 8.92
CA SER A 134 14.49 3.67 8.24
C SER A 134 14.33 3.70 6.72
N ALA A 135 13.13 3.40 6.22
CA ALA A 135 12.81 3.41 4.80
C ALA A 135 12.91 4.83 4.21
N LEU A 136 12.30 5.83 4.85
CA LEU A 136 12.41 7.23 4.39
C LEU A 136 13.84 7.76 4.49
N ARG A 137 14.59 7.40 5.54
CA ARG A 137 16.02 7.72 5.67
C ARG A 137 16.85 7.12 4.53
N PHE A 138 16.53 5.91 4.11
CA PHE A 138 17.19 5.27 2.96
C PHE A 138 16.82 5.95 1.63
N ILE A 139 15.55 6.32 1.47
CA ILE A 139 15.00 6.91 0.24
C ILE A 139 15.51 8.35 0.05
N VAL A 140 15.32 9.19 1.07
CA VAL A 140 15.56 10.63 1.00
C VAL A 140 17.03 10.94 1.32
N GLY A 141 17.58 10.35 2.37
CA GLY A 141 18.94 10.61 2.83
C GLY A 141 18.98 11.13 4.27
N LYS A 142 20.19 11.21 4.82
CA LYS A 142 20.42 11.63 6.21
C LYS A 142 20.48 13.16 6.34
N GLU A 143 20.74 13.86 5.24
CA GLU A 143 20.93 15.31 5.21
C GLU A 143 19.61 16.06 5.48
N GLU A 144 18.48 15.37 5.35
CA GLU A 144 17.13 15.94 5.52
C GLU A 144 16.57 15.77 6.95
N ILE A 145 17.35 15.15 7.85
CA ILE A 145 16.97 14.98 9.27
C ILE A 145 17.36 16.25 10.05
N PRO A 146 16.54 16.71 11.02
CA PRO A 146 16.93 17.80 11.91
C PRO A 146 18.21 17.42 12.68
N THR A 147 19.29 18.17 12.44
CA THR A 147 20.52 18.12 13.22
C THR A 147 20.63 19.47 13.91
N HIS A 148 20.19 19.56 15.16
CA HIS A 148 20.22 20.82 15.93
C HIS A 148 21.60 21.15 16.51
N SER A 149 22.62 20.34 16.25
CA SER A 149 23.87 20.35 17.03
C SER A 149 25.15 20.33 16.19
N TYR A 150 25.14 20.84 14.96
CA TYR A 150 26.37 21.04 14.18
C TYR A 150 26.42 22.46 13.61
N SER A 151 27.43 23.24 14.01
CA SER A 151 27.63 24.60 13.51
C SER A 151 27.84 24.55 11.99
N PRO A 152 26.95 25.16 11.17
CA PRO A 152 27.06 25.17 9.72
C PRO A 152 28.32 25.89 9.23
N GLU A 153 28.81 26.86 9.99
CA GLU A 153 29.90 27.77 9.61
C GLU A 153 31.26 27.06 9.53
N ALA A 154 31.57 26.18 10.48
CA ALA A 154 32.81 25.42 10.50
C ALA A 154 32.87 24.33 9.41
N ALA A 155 31.70 23.83 8.98
CA ALA A 155 31.57 22.82 7.92
C ALA A 155 31.73 23.45 6.54
N TYR A 156 31.08 24.60 6.33
CA TYR A 156 31.09 25.33 5.07
C TYR A 156 32.49 25.88 4.76
N ALA A 157 33.16 26.48 5.76
CA ALA A 157 34.52 27.03 5.61
C ALA A 157 35.58 25.96 5.24
N LYS A 158 35.44 24.72 5.74
CA LYS A 158 36.35 23.61 5.42
C LYS A 158 36.20 23.10 3.97
N VAL A 159 35.01 23.25 3.38
CA VAL A 159 34.75 22.78 2.01
C VAL A 159 35.16 23.83 0.97
N GLU A 160 34.97 25.12 1.23
CA GLU A 160 35.47 26.19 0.36
C GLU A 160 37.00 26.11 0.22
N GLN A 161 37.74 25.96 1.34
CA GLN A 161 39.20 25.79 1.33
C GLN A 161 39.69 24.54 0.56
N LYS A 162 38.85 23.51 0.42
CA LYS A 162 39.18 22.27 -0.29
C LYS A 162 38.87 22.36 -1.79
N THR A 163 37.93 23.22 -2.17
CA THR A 163 37.50 23.40 -3.56
C THR A 163 38.49 24.28 -4.35
N GLU A 164 39.11 25.27 -3.71
CA GLU A 164 40.14 26.13 -4.34
C GLU A 164 41.43 25.39 -4.72
N LYS A 165 41.73 24.23 -4.12
CA LYS A 165 43.00 23.51 -4.33
C LYS A 165 43.02 22.53 -5.52
N HIS A 166 41.93 22.40 -6.29
CA HIS A 166 41.81 21.35 -7.31
C HIS A 166 41.33 21.88 -8.68
N GLU A 167 42.03 22.87 -9.24
CA GLU A 167 41.90 23.22 -10.67
C GLU A 167 42.88 22.42 -11.53
N GLU A 168 42.38 21.37 -12.21
CA GLU A 168 43.09 20.74 -13.33
C GLU A 168 42.33 21.00 -14.64
N LYS A 169 43.01 21.57 -15.63
CA LYS A 169 42.53 21.78 -17.00
C LYS A 169 42.65 20.48 -17.82
N PRO A 170 41.61 20.09 -18.60
CA PRO A 170 41.81 19.21 -19.73
C PRO A 170 41.34 19.79 -21.08
N ARG A 171 42.09 19.36 -22.10
CA ARG A 171 42.04 19.69 -23.53
C ARG A 171 41.24 18.63 -24.29
N GLY A 172 40.54 19.01 -25.37
CA GLY A 172 40.01 18.09 -26.41
C GLY A 172 38.49 18.13 -26.59
N MET A 173 38.03 18.40 -27.81
CA MET A 173 36.66 18.81 -28.15
C MET A 173 35.89 17.71 -28.90
N ASN A 174 34.69 17.34 -28.42
CA ASN A 174 33.65 16.54 -29.09
C ASN A 174 32.30 16.81 -28.41
N ILE A 175 31.16 16.60 -29.07
CA ILE A 175 29.80 16.89 -28.52
C ILE A 175 29.53 16.15 -27.20
N ILE A 176 30.02 14.91 -27.08
CA ILE A 176 29.95 14.12 -25.84
C ILE A 176 30.81 14.77 -24.73
N ALA A 177 31.95 15.35 -25.08
CA ALA A 177 32.78 16.10 -24.14
C ALA A 177 32.13 17.43 -23.75
N LEU A 178 31.34 18.06 -24.62
CA LEU A 178 30.61 19.29 -24.33
C LEU A 178 29.47 19.04 -23.34
N VAL A 179 28.68 17.98 -23.54
CA VAL A 179 27.65 17.52 -22.58
C VAL A 179 28.30 17.12 -21.26
N ARG A 180 29.41 16.37 -21.30
CA ARG A 180 30.17 16.00 -20.09
C ARG A 180 30.71 17.23 -19.36
N LYS A 181 31.22 18.22 -20.09
CA LYS A 181 31.75 19.48 -19.53
C LYS A 181 30.63 20.36 -18.95
N LEU A 182 29.45 20.39 -19.56
CA LEU A 182 28.27 21.08 -19.03
C LEU A 182 27.76 20.40 -17.75
N VAL A 183 27.67 19.07 -17.77
CA VAL A 183 27.30 18.27 -16.59
C VAL A 183 28.34 18.43 -15.48
N ASP A 184 29.63 18.36 -15.78
CA ASP A 184 30.71 18.54 -14.80
C ASP A 184 30.77 19.97 -14.27
N SER A 185 30.54 20.98 -15.13
CA SER A 185 30.48 22.38 -14.73
C SER A 185 29.30 22.66 -13.79
N VAL A 186 28.10 22.18 -14.12
CA VAL A 186 26.89 22.33 -13.30
C VAL A 186 26.96 21.49 -12.02
N CYS A 187 27.54 20.29 -12.07
CA CYS A 187 27.67 19.43 -10.89
C CYS A 187 28.80 19.87 -9.95
N LYS A 188 29.89 20.47 -10.42
CA LYS A 188 31.02 20.94 -9.59
C LYS A 188 30.94 22.41 -9.18
N HIS A 189 30.42 23.30 -10.03
CA HIS A 189 30.31 24.75 -9.78
C HIS A 189 28.86 25.23 -9.63
N GLY A 190 27.93 24.31 -9.38
CA GLY A 190 26.52 24.61 -9.24
C GLY A 190 26.18 25.42 -7.97
N PRO A 191 24.98 26.02 -7.93
CA PRO A 191 24.53 26.84 -6.81
C PRO A 191 24.48 26.05 -5.48
N ARG A 192 25.02 26.68 -4.43
CA ARG A 192 25.01 26.21 -3.03
C ARG A 192 24.34 27.25 -2.14
N HIS A 193 23.77 26.79 -1.03
CA HIS A 193 23.12 27.66 -0.07
C HIS A 193 23.40 27.23 1.36
N ARG A 194 23.55 28.23 2.23
CA ARG A 194 24.06 28.08 3.60
C ARG A 194 23.12 27.23 4.47
N CYS A 195 21.82 27.33 4.24
CA CYS A 195 20.80 26.54 4.95
C CYS A 195 20.69 25.09 4.45
N CYS A 196 21.40 24.70 3.40
CA CYS A 196 21.38 23.34 2.88
C CYS A 196 22.45 22.48 3.56
N LYS A 197 22.04 21.34 4.12
CA LYS A 197 22.88 20.42 4.91
C LYS A 197 23.80 19.51 4.08
N HIS A 198 23.82 19.66 2.75
CA HIS A 198 24.58 18.81 1.83
C HIS A 198 25.97 19.40 1.53
N TYR A 199 26.82 19.53 2.55
CA TYR A 199 28.08 20.29 2.49
C TYR A 199 29.04 19.88 1.36
N GLU A 200 29.06 18.60 0.97
CA GLU A 200 29.98 18.09 -0.07
C GLU A 200 29.44 18.26 -1.50
N ASP A 201 28.11 18.34 -1.67
CA ASP A 201 27.43 18.29 -2.97
C ASP A 201 26.76 19.65 -3.28
N ASN A 202 26.73 20.08 -4.55
CA ASN A 202 25.89 21.22 -4.98
C ASN A 202 24.40 20.87 -4.92
N CYS A 203 23.49 21.86 -4.81
CA CYS A 203 22.04 21.58 -4.74
C CYS A 203 21.55 20.75 -5.94
N ILE A 204 22.05 21.05 -7.15
CA ILE A 204 21.71 20.33 -8.37
C ILE A 204 22.29 18.91 -8.36
N SER A 205 23.57 18.78 -8.00
CA SER A 205 24.23 17.47 -7.87
C SER A 205 23.52 16.59 -6.83
N TYR A 206 23.10 17.16 -5.71
CA TYR A 206 22.34 16.48 -4.66
C TYR A 206 21.01 15.91 -5.17
N CYS A 207 20.30 16.65 -6.02
CA CYS A 207 19.06 16.20 -6.66
C CYS A 207 19.32 15.09 -7.68
N ILE A 208 20.30 15.27 -8.58
CA ILE A 208 20.62 14.31 -9.64
C ILE A 208 21.13 12.99 -9.05
N LYS A 209 22.05 13.05 -8.07
CA LYS A 209 22.58 11.87 -7.37
C LYS A 209 21.46 11.12 -6.62
N GLY A 210 20.54 11.86 -6.01
CA GLY A 210 19.32 11.31 -5.41
C GLY A 210 18.44 10.59 -6.43
N PHE A 211 18.19 11.23 -7.58
CA PHE A 211 17.42 10.65 -8.69
C PHE A 211 18.03 9.34 -9.17
N ILE A 212 19.32 9.37 -9.59
CA ILE A 212 20.00 8.21 -10.18
C ILE A 212 20.01 7.04 -9.20
N ARG A 213 20.37 7.28 -7.93
CA ARG A 213 20.38 6.25 -6.90
C ARG A 213 19.02 5.58 -6.73
N MET A 214 17.96 6.36 -6.55
CA MET A 214 16.63 5.81 -6.24
C MET A 214 15.91 5.26 -7.47
N PHE A 215 16.18 5.83 -8.65
CA PHE A 215 15.79 5.25 -9.92
C PHE A 215 16.38 3.85 -10.11
N SER A 216 17.69 3.71 -9.85
CA SER A 216 18.40 2.43 -10.00
C SER A 216 17.87 1.36 -9.05
N VAL A 217 17.59 1.74 -7.79
CA VAL A 217 16.97 0.86 -6.79
C VAL A 217 15.57 0.44 -7.24
N GLY A 218 14.73 1.38 -7.67
CA GLY A 218 13.37 1.09 -8.15
C GLY A 218 13.36 0.15 -9.36
N TYR A 219 14.25 0.40 -10.32
CA TYR A 219 14.44 -0.45 -11.48
C TYR A 219 14.87 -1.87 -11.09
N LEU A 220 15.87 -2.00 -10.20
CA LEU A 220 16.36 -3.29 -9.72
C LEU A 220 15.27 -4.10 -8.99
N ILE A 221 14.46 -3.45 -8.13
CA ILE A 221 13.35 -4.10 -7.43
C ILE A 221 12.35 -4.68 -8.45
N GLN A 222 11.97 -3.89 -9.45
CA GLN A 222 10.98 -4.32 -10.45
C GLN A 222 11.51 -5.46 -11.33
N CYS A 223 12.80 -5.42 -11.68
CA CYS A 223 13.48 -6.55 -12.33
C CYS A 223 13.42 -7.80 -11.44
N CYS A 224 13.81 -7.70 -10.18
CA CYS A 224 13.80 -8.82 -9.23
C CYS A 224 12.42 -9.45 -9.03
N LEU A 225 11.35 -8.65 -8.99
CA LEU A 225 9.98 -9.14 -8.84
C LEU A 225 9.50 -9.95 -10.07
N ARG A 226 10.04 -9.67 -11.26
CA ARG A 226 9.68 -10.37 -12.50
C ARG A 226 10.55 -11.59 -12.82
N ILE A 227 11.72 -11.72 -12.18
CA ILE A 227 12.60 -12.88 -12.37
C ILE A 227 11.87 -14.20 -12.08
N PRO A 228 11.10 -14.39 -10.98
CA PRO A 228 10.45 -15.67 -10.70
C PRO A 228 9.43 -16.10 -11.75
N SER A 229 8.67 -15.15 -12.31
CA SER A 229 7.74 -15.41 -13.41
C SER A 229 8.47 -15.70 -14.73
N ALA A 230 9.62 -15.05 -14.95
CA ALA A 230 10.43 -15.21 -16.15
C ALA A 230 11.35 -16.44 -16.09
N PHE A 231 11.69 -16.95 -14.91
CA PHE A 231 12.59 -18.08 -14.71
C PHE A 231 12.09 -19.35 -15.40
N ARG A 232 10.76 -19.54 -15.44
CA ARG A 232 10.12 -20.64 -16.17
C ARG A 232 10.28 -20.50 -17.71
N HIS A 233 10.45 -19.28 -18.21
CA HIS A 233 10.69 -18.97 -19.63
C HIS A 233 12.19 -18.84 -19.98
N LEU A 234 13.05 -18.58 -18.98
CA LEU A 234 14.50 -18.45 -19.15
C LEU A 234 15.14 -19.73 -19.70
N PHE A 235 14.65 -20.90 -19.29
CA PHE A 235 15.12 -22.19 -19.80
C PHE A 235 14.63 -22.52 -21.21
N THR A 236 13.56 -21.89 -21.68
CA THR A 236 12.96 -22.22 -22.98
C THR A 236 13.30 -21.20 -24.08
N GLN A 237 13.50 -19.90 -23.76
CA GLN A 237 13.82 -18.85 -24.74
C GLN A 237 14.69 -17.72 -24.13
N PRO A 238 16.03 -17.81 -24.17
CA PRO A 238 16.93 -16.82 -23.55
C PRO A 238 16.95 -15.46 -24.27
N SER A 239 16.64 -15.40 -25.58
CA SER A 239 16.63 -14.15 -26.36
C SER A 239 15.53 -13.18 -25.94
N ARG A 240 14.41 -13.67 -25.39
CA ARG A 240 13.33 -12.82 -24.86
C ARG A 240 13.65 -12.17 -23.51
N LEU A 241 14.72 -12.60 -22.85
CA LEU A 241 15.12 -12.06 -21.55
C LEU A 241 15.51 -10.59 -21.61
N LEU A 242 16.29 -10.19 -22.64
CA LEU A 242 16.72 -8.81 -22.86
C LEU A 242 15.52 -7.88 -23.10
N SER A 243 14.53 -8.34 -23.87
CA SER A 243 13.26 -7.61 -24.06
C SER A 243 12.41 -7.52 -22.79
N LEU A 244 12.57 -8.46 -21.86
CA LEU A 244 11.85 -8.48 -20.58
C LEU A 244 12.43 -7.48 -19.57
N PHE A 245 13.75 -7.27 -19.61
CA PHE A 245 14.43 -6.23 -18.84
C PHE A 245 14.07 -4.84 -19.37
N TYR A 246 14.02 -4.67 -20.70
CA TYR A 246 13.61 -3.43 -21.35
C TYR A 246 12.08 -3.30 -21.48
N ASN A 247 11.36 -3.47 -20.38
CA ASN A 247 9.91 -3.29 -20.34
C ASN A 247 9.56 -1.92 -19.72
N LYS A 248 8.60 -1.22 -20.33
CA LYS A 248 8.08 0.08 -19.87
C LYS A 248 7.65 0.06 -18.40
N GLU A 249 7.11 -1.05 -17.90
CA GLU A 249 6.73 -1.21 -16.49
C GLU A 249 7.92 -1.25 -15.52
N ASN A 250 9.09 -1.75 -15.96
CA ASN A 250 10.32 -1.75 -15.15
C ASN A 250 10.81 -0.32 -14.91
N PHE A 251 10.63 0.54 -15.93
CA PHE A 251 11.00 1.94 -15.87
C PHE A 251 10.06 2.76 -14.97
N GLN A 252 8.76 2.44 -14.92
CA GLN A 252 7.77 3.24 -14.18
C GLN A 252 8.07 3.34 -12.67
N LEU A 253 8.44 2.23 -12.02
CA LEU A 253 8.77 2.25 -10.58
C LEU A 253 10.06 3.03 -10.30
N GLY A 254 11.07 2.87 -11.15
CA GLY A 254 12.31 3.65 -11.09
C GLY A 254 12.05 5.14 -11.28
N ALA A 255 11.28 5.52 -12.30
CA ALA A 255 10.90 6.90 -12.59
C ALA A 255 10.12 7.52 -11.43
N PHE A 256 9.19 6.78 -10.83
CA PHE A 256 8.47 7.18 -9.62
C PHE A 256 9.43 7.49 -8.46
N LEU A 257 10.25 6.51 -8.03
CA LEU A 257 11.13 6.69 -6.86
C LEU A 257 12.21 7.74 -7.10
N GLY A 258 12.81 7.77 -8.29
CA GLY A 258 13.83 8.75 -8.66
C GLY A 258 13.26 10.17 -8.67
N SER A 259 12.13 10.38 -9.36
CA SER A 259 11.50 11.71 -9.44
C SER A 259 10.95 12.17 -8.09
N PHE A 260 10.36 11.28 -7.29
CA PHE A 260 9.91 11.58 -5.93
C PHE A 260 11.03 12.21 -5.09
N VAL A 261 12.21 11.57 -5.08
CA VAL A 261 13.36 12.04 -4.29
C VAL A 261 13.96 13.32 -4.88
N SER A 262 14.08 13.41 -6.20
CA SER A 262 14.58 14.61 -6.86
C SER A 262 13.70 15.83 -6.61
N ILE A 263 12.38 15.69 -6.79
CA ILE A 263 11.41 16.77 -6.57
C ILE A 263 11.40 17.18 -5.09
N TYR A 264 11.42 16.22 -4.16
CA TYR A 264 11.47 16.52 -2.73
C TYR A 264 12.71 17.34 -2.35
N LYS A 265 13.89 16.88 -2.78
CA LYS A 265 15.18 17.56 -2.50
C LYS A 265 15.26 18.91 -3.17
N GLY A 266 14.87 18.99 -4.44
CA GLY A 266 14.88 20.23 -5.22
C GLY A 266 13.96 21.28 -4.62
N THR A 267 12.72 20.90 -4.29
CA THR A 267 11.77 21.79 -3.62
C THR A 267 12.26 22.21 -2.25
N SER A 268 12.84 21.30 -1.47
CA SER A 268 13.39 21.61 -0.15
C SER A 268 14.54 22.60 -0.21
N CYS A 269 15.46 22.43 -1.18
CA CYS A 269 16.55 23.38 -1.42
C CYS A 269 15.98 24.73 -1.87
N PHE A 270 15.04 24.75 -2.81
CA PHE A 270 14.40 25.98 -3.27
C PHE A 270 13.71 26.75 -2.12
N LEU A 271 12.97 26.06 -1.25
CA LEU A 271 12.32 26.70 -0.11
C LEU A 271 13.34 27.23 0.92
N ARG A 272 14.46 26.52 1.12
CA ARG A 272 15.58 27.01 1.94
C ARG A 272 16.22 28.28 1.37
N TRP A 273 16.33 28.38 0.04
CA TRP A 273 16.83 29.58 -0.65
C TRP A 273 15.88 30.77 -0.45
N VAL A 274 14.59 30.56 -0.68
CA VAL A 274 13.59 31.65 -0.63
C VAL A 274 13.40 32.16 0.80
N ARG A 275 13.37 31.27 1.80
CA ARG A 275 13.10 31.64 3.20
C ARG A 275 14.34 31.85 4.06
N ASN A 276 15.55 31.57 3.55
CA ASN A 276 16.80 31.61 4.31
C ASN A 276 16.74 30.87 5.67
N LEU A 277 15.92 29.82 5.75
CA LEU A 277 15.67 29.06 6.97
C LEU A 277 15.47 27.57 6.64
N ASP A 278 15.87 26.67 7.53
CA ASP A 278 15.52 25.24 7.44
C ASP A 278 14.34 24.93 8.36
N ASP A 279 13.13 24.99 7.81
CA ASP A 279 11.86 24.74 8.51
C ASP A 279 11.37 23.29 8.26
N GLU A 280 10.69 22.71 9.24
CA GLU A 280 9.98 21.44 9.11
C GLU A 280 8.79 21.58 8.14
N LEU A 281 8.14 22.75 8.11
CA LEU A 281 7.00 23.02 7.22
C LEU A 281 7.37 22.95 5.72
N HIS A 282 8.64 23.17 5.37
CA HIS A 282 9.11 22.97 4.00
C HIS A 282 8.90 21.53 3.52
N ALA A 283 8.94 20.55 4.43
CA ALA A 283 8.72 19.16 4.07
C ALA A 283 7.26 18.85 3.70
N ILE A 284 6.27 19.63 4.18
CA ILE A 284 4.87 19.49 3.75
C ILE A 284 4.76 19.83 2.27
N ILE A 285 5.24 21.02 1.88
CA ILE A 285 5.18 21.50 0.49
C ILE A 285 6.01 20.60 -0.42
N ALA A 286 7.25 20.31 -0.01
CA ALA A 286 8.14 19.43 -0.78
C ALA A 286 7.59 18.01 -0.90
N GLY A 287 6.99 17.46 0.15
CA GLY A 287 6.38 16.14 0.13
C GLY A 287 5.12 16.09 -0.75
N PHE A 288 4.30 17.14 -0.72
CA PHE A 288 3.13 17.25 -1.59
C PHE A 288 3.51 17.29 -3.08
N LEU A 289 4.48 18.15 -3.44
CA LEU A 289 4.98 18.25 -4.82
C LEU A 289 5.70 16.96 -5.25
N ALA A 290 6.49 16.36 -4.37
CA ALA A 290 7.13 15.07 -4.64
C ALA A 290 6.10 13.96 -4.90
N GLY A 291 4.93 14.02 -4.26
CA GLY A 291 3.82 13.10 -4.46
C GLY A 291 3.31 13.03 -5.90
N VAL A 292 3.46 14.10 -6.68
CA VAL A 292 3.06 14.14 -8.11
C VAL A 292 3.81 13.09 -8.94
N SER A 293 4.99 12.65 -8.49
CA SER A 293 5.74 11.54 -9.10
C SER A 293 4.91 10.25 -9.23
N MET A 294 3.87 10.05 -8.41
CA MET A 294 2.99 8.88 -8.50
C MET A 294 2.20 8.81 -9.83
N MET A 295 2.21 9.89 -10.62
CA MET A 295 1.76 9.85 -12.02
C MET A 295 2.54 8.85 -12.88
N PHE A 296 3.81 8.58 -12.57
CA PHE A 296 4.62 7.58 -13.29
C PHE A 296 4.24 6.14 -12.93
N TYR A 297 3.80 5.88 -11.70
CA TYR A 297 3.42 4.56 -11.21
C TYR A 297 2.13 4.63 -10.37
N LYS A 298 1.00 4.74 -11.06
CA LYS A 298 -0.32 4.86 -10.43
C LYS A 298 -0.71 3.53 -9.78
N SER A 299 -0.91 3.55 -8.47
CA SER A 299 -1.37 2.38 -7.73
C SER A 299 -2.23 2.75 -6.53
N THR A 300 -3.55 2.58 -6.67
CA THR A 300 -4.53 2.82 -5.60
C THR A 300 -4.21 2.01 -4.34
N THR A 301 -3.69 0.79 -4.50
CA THR A 301 -3.33 -0.08 -3.37
C THR A 301 -2.18 0.52 -2.56
N ILE A 302 -1.16 1.08 -3.21
CA ILE A 302 -0.01 1.69 -2.51
C ILE A 302 -0.46 2.98 -1.81
N SER A 303 -1.20 3.85 -2.50
CA SER A 303 -1.70 5.11 -1.92
C SER A 303 -2.56 4.85 -0.69
N MET A 304 -3.54 3.93 -0.78
CA MET A 304 -4.41 3.58 0.34
C MET A 304 -3.63 2.93 1.49
N TYR A 305 -2.71 2.02 1.19
CA TYR A 305 -1.91 1.39 2.24
C TYR A 305 -1.07 2.40 3.03
N LEU A 306 -0.38 3.30 2.32
CA LEU A 306 0.42 4.34 2.96
C LEU A 306 -0.46 5.34 3.73
N ALA A 307 -1.62 5.74 3.18
CA ALA A 307 -2.55 6.62 3.88
C ALA A 307 -3.06 5.99 5.18
N SER A 308 -3.46 4.71 5.15
CA SER A 308 -3.92 4.01 6.35
C SER A 308 -2.80 3.81 7.37
N LYS A 309 -1.56 3.55 6.92
CA LYS A 309 -0.39 3.50 7.80
C LYS A 309 -0.05 4.85 8.42
N LEU A 310 -0.31 5.95 7.71
CA LEU A 310 -0.16 7.29 8.25
C LEU A 310 -1.20 7.55 9.34
N VAL A 311 -2.46 7.20 9.10
CA VAL A 311 -3.54 7.31 10.10
C VAL A 311 -3.22 6.50 11.36
N GLU A 312 -2.75 5.25 11.21
CA GLU A 312 -2.30 4.42 12.33
C GLU A 312 -1.18 5.11 13.12
N THR A 313 -0.18 5.67 12.43
CA THR A 313 0.94 6.39 13.06
C THR A 313 0.46 7.62 13.81
N MET A 314 -0.44 8.41 13.21
CA MET A 314 -1.04 9.59 13.84
C MET A 314 -1.86 9.23 15.06
N TYR A 315 -2.62 8.14 15.01
CA TYR A 315 -3.40 7.65 16.14
C TYR A 315 -2.52 7.28 17.33
N PHE A 316 -1.49 6.44 17.12
CA PHE A 316 -0.56 6.08 18.20
C PHE A 316 0.19 7.29 18.76
N LYS A 317 0.59 8.24 17.91
CA LYS A 317 1.19 9.49 18.36
C LYS A 317 0.21 10.35 19.18
N GLY A 318 -1.06 10.35 18.81
CA GLY A 318 -2.12 10.99 19.59
C GLY A 318 -2.31 10.36 20.97
N ILE A 319 -2.15 9.04 21.09
CA ILE A 319 -2.17 8.32 22.38
C ILE A 319 -0.95 8.71 23.21
N GLU A 320 0.24 8.69 22.62
CA GLU A 320 1.48 9.13 23.29
C GLU A 320 1.37 10.58 23.79
N ALA A 321 0.66 11.44 23.06
CA ALA A 321 0.39 12.83 23.43
C ALA A 321 -0.80 13.00 24.41
N GLY A 322 -1.46 11.92 24.82
CA GLY A 322 -2.64 11.96 25.72
C GLY A 322 -3.89 12.60 25.12
N LYS A 323 -3.95 12.79 23.79
CA LYS A 323 -5.08 13.47 23.10
C LYS A 323 -6.19 12.52 22.67
N VAL A 324 -5.89 11.25 22.46
CA VAL A 324 -6.88 10.23 22.08
C VAL A 324 -6.80 9.03 23.02
N PRO A 325 -7.93 8.41 23.39
CA PRO A 325 -7.94 7.26 24.29
C PRO A 325 -7.37 6.02 23.61
N TYR A 326 -6.69 5.17 24.38
CA TYR A 326 -6.29 3.84 23.93
C TYR A 326 -7.47 2.87 24.05
N PHE A 327 -7.95 2.37 22.92
CA PHE A 327 -9.00 1.35 22.89
C PHE A 327 -8.39 -0.06 22.95
N PRO A 328 -8.57 -0.81 24.05
CA PRO A 328 -8.17 -2.22 24.08
C PRO A 328 -8.97 -3.01 23.03
N HIS A 329 -8.30 -3.95 22.36
CA HIS A 329 -8.89 -4.81 21.33
C HIS A 329 -9.45 -4.09 20.08
N ALA A 330 -9.02 -2.84 19.83
CA ALA A 330 -9.40 -2.11 18.61
C ALA A 330 -9.08 -2.90 17.33
N ASP A 331 -7.99 -3.66 17.32
CA ASP A 331 -7.59 -4.53 16.22
C ASP A 331 -8.67 -5.55 15.86
N THR A 332 -9.28 -6.16 16.88
CA THR A 332 -10.34 -7.16 16.78
C THR A 332 -11.64 -6.54 16.27
N ILE A 333 -12.03 -5.39 16.82
CA ILE A 333 -13.25 -4.68 16.44
C ILE A 333 -13.16 -4.16 15.00
N ILE A 334 -12.05 -3.52 14.64
CA ILE A 334 -11.84 -3.00 13.28
C ILE A 334 -11.81 -4.17 12.30
N TYR A 335 -11.18 -5.29 12.66
CA TYR A 335 -11.16 -6.48 11.81
C TYR A 335 -12.56 -7.03 11.57
N SER A 336 -13.38 -7.17 12.62
CA SER A 336 -14.71 -7.75 12.50
C SER A 336 -15.66 -6.88 11.68
N ILE A 337 -15.66 -5.56 11.92
CA ILE A 337 -16.45 -4.61 11.13
C ILE A 337 -16.00 -4.60 9.67
N SER A 338 -14.69 -4.54 9.42
CA SER A 338 -14.15 -4.52 8.05
C SER A 338 -14.47 -5.81 7.29
N THR A 339 -14.38 -6.95 7.97
CA THR A 339 -14.74 -8.25 7.39
C THR A 339 -16.24 -8.33 7.12
N ALA A 340 -17.07 -7.83 8.04
CA ALA A 340 -18.52 -7.78 7.87
C ALA A 340 -18.94 -6.93 6.67
N ILE A 341 -18.31 -5.77 6.47
CA ILE A 341 -18.51 -4.93 5.28
C ILE A 341 -18.15 -5.69 3.99
N CYS A 342 -16.98 -6.36 3.98
CA CYS A 342 -16.55 -7.12 2.80
C CYS A 342 -17.49 -8.29 2.49
N PHE A 343 -18.00 -8.98 3.50
CA PHE A 343 -18.99 -10.06 3.33
C PHE A 343 -20.35 -9.52 2.89
N GLN A 344 -20.76 -8.36 3.41
CA GLN A 344 -21.97 -7.67 2.93
C GLN A 344 -21.88 -7.39 1.44
N ALA A 345 -20.77 -6.82 0.97
CA ALA A 345 -20.54 -6.62 -0.45
C ALA A 345 -20.45 -7.96 -1.22
N ALA A 346 -19.79 -8.98 -0.66
CA ALA A 346 -19.68 -10.30 -1.30
C ALA A 346 -21.04 -11.04 -1.46
N VAL A 347 -22.02 -10.72 -0.61
CA VAL A 347 -23.37 -11.28 -0.70
C VAL A 347 -24.27 -10.43 -1.59
N MET A 348 -24.29 -9.10 -1.37
CA MET A 348 -25.26 -8.19 -1.99
C MET A 348 -24.79 -7.46 -3.24
N GLU A 349 -23.49 -7.16 -3.36
CA GLU A 349 -22.93 -6.25 -4.39
C GLU A 349 -21.51 -6.67 -4.81
N VAL A 350 -21.35 -7.89 -5.33
CA VAL A 350 -20.03 -8.48 -5.63
C VAL A 350 -19.20 -7.62 -6.59
N GLN A 351 -19.85 -6.88 -7.48
CA GLN A 351 -19.25 -5.93 -8.41
C GLN A 351 -18.39 -4.85 -7.72
N THR A 352 -18.69 -4.51 -6.47
CA THR A 352 -17.95 -3.48 -5.71
C THR A 352 -16.73 -4.04 -5.02
N LEU A 353 -16.62 -5.37 -4.89
CA LEU A 353 -15.55 -6.05 -4.21
C LEU A 353 -14.29 -6.13 -5.08
N ARG A 354 -13.11 -6.13 -4.45
CA ARG A 354 -11.84 -6.29 -5.18
C ARG A 354 -11.77 -7.68 -5.84
N PRO A 355 -11.46 -7.79 -7.15
CA PRO A 355 -11.45 -9.08 -7.85
C PRO A 355 -10.52 -10.13 -7.26
N SER A 356 -9.37 -9.71 -6.72
CA SER A 356 -8.43 -10.63 -6.06
C SER A 356 -9.01 -11.23 -4.78
N TYR A 357 -9.78 -10.45 -4.02
CA TYR A 357 -10.43 -10.93 -2.81
C TYR A 357 -11.63 -11.83 -3.14
N TRP A 358 -12.40 -11.48 -4.17
CA TRP A 358 -13.45 -12.37 -4.69
C TRP A 358 -12.89 -13.74 -5.12
N LYS A 359 -11.80 -13.77 -5.90
CA LYS A 359 -11.10 -15.01 -6.27
C LYS A 359 -10.60 -15.79 -5.05
N PHE A 360 -10.16 -15.10 -4.00
CA PHE A 360 -9.78 -15.72 -2.75
C PHE A 360 -10.97 -16.41 -2.07
N LEU A 361 -12.13 -15.75 -1.96
CA LEU A 361 -13.36 -16.34 -1.40
C LEU A 361 -13.82 -17.57 -2.20
N LEU A 362 -13.78 -17.49 -3.54
CA LEU A 362 -14.12 -18.63 -4.39
C LEU A 362 -13.17 -19.81 -4.20
N ARG A 363 -11.86 -19.55 -4.09
CA ARG A 363 -10.87 -20.60 -3.85
C ARG A 363 -11.10 -21.27 -2.49
N LEU A 364 -11.39 -20.48 -1.47
CA LEU A 364 -11.66 -20.98 -0.12
C LEU A 364 -12.90 -21.87 -0.07
N THR A 365 -13.94 -21.52 -0.83
CA THR A 365 -15.23 -22.21 -0.85
C THR A 365 -15.37 -23.24 -1.97
N LYS A 366 -14.30 -23.52 -2.72
CA LYS A 366 -14.35 -24.37 -3.93
C LYS A 366 -15.47 -23.95 -4.91
N GLY A 367 -15.65 -22.64 -5.09
CA GLY A 367 -16.68 -22.06 -5.96
C GLY A 367 -18.09 -22.02 -5.37
N ARG A 368 -18.33 -22.60 -4.18
CA ARG A 368 -19.67 -22.66 -3.58
C ARG A 368 -20.28 -21.29 -3.29
N PHE A 369 -19.45 -20.28 -3.03
CA PHE A 369 -19.93 -18.91 -2.77
C PHE A 369 -20.53 -18.24 -4.02
N ALA A 370 -20.23 -18.73 -5.23
CA ALA A 370 -20.84 -18.25 -6.47
C ALA A 370 -22.27 -18.78 -6.68
N VAL A 371 -22.57 -19.99 -6.20
CA VAL A 371 -23.87 -20.68 -6.38
C VAL A 371 -24.84 -20.39 -5.24
N MET A 372 -24.83 -19.17 -4.72
CA MET A 372 -25.85 -18.70 -3.78
C MET A 372 -27.08 -18.26 -4.59
N ASN A 373 -28.29 -18.57 -4.11
CA ASN A 373 -29.51 -18.03 -4.71
C ASN A 373 -29.57 -16.52 -4.46
N ARG A 374 -29.05 -15.73 -5.41
CA ARG A 374 -29.01 -14.26 -5.31
C ARG A 374 -30.26 -13.59 -5.86
N LYS A 375 -31.09 -14.30 -6.64
CA LYS A 375 -32.38 -13.78 -7.14
C LYS A 375 -33.29 -13.35 -6.00
N VAL A 376 -33.34 -14.14 -4.92
CA VAL A 376 -34.13 -13.80 -3.72
C VAL A 376 -33.61 -12.56 -2.98
N LEU A 377 -32.39 -12.11 -3.26
CA LEU A 377 -31.79 -10.90 -2.67
C LEU A 377 -32.00 -9.66 -3.54
N ASP A 378 -32.38 -9.82 -4.82
CA ASP A 378 -32.61 -8.67 -5.71
C ASP A 378 -33.80 -7.81 -5.29
N VAL A 379 -34.69 -8.33 -4.44
CA VAL A 379 -35.76 -7.57 -3.79
C VAL A 379 -35.25 -6.33 -3.04
N PHE A 380 -33.98 -6.34 -2.63
CA PHE A 380 -33.34 -5.20 -1.96
C PHE A 380 -32.78 -4.14 -2.91
N GLY A 381 -32.88 -4.33 -4.24
CA GLY A 381 -32.47 -3.33 -5.23
C GLY A 381 -30.95 -3.16 -5.38
N THR A 382 -30.13 -4.07 -4.84
CA THR A 382 -28.65 -3.99 -4.92
C THR A 382 -28.07 -4.64 -6.19
N GLY A 383 -28.91 -5.30 -6.99
CA GLY A 383 -28.48 -6.05 -8.18
C GLY A 383 -27.53 -7.20 -7.84
N ALA A 384 -27.88 -7.99 -6.83
CA ALA A 384 -27.05 -9.07 -6.31
C ALA A 384 -26.80 -10.15 -7.38
N SER A 385 -27.80 -10.46 -8.22
CA SER A 385 -27.68 -11.49 -9.28
C SER A 385 -26.93 -11.04 -10.53
N LYS A 386 -26.67 -9.73 -10.73
CA LYS A 386 -26.25 -9.12 -12.01
C LYS A 386 -25.09 -9.79 -12.73
N ASN A 387 -24.08 -10.27 -11.99
CA ASN A 387 -22.85 -10.86 -12.54
C ASN A 387 -22.76 -12.38 -12.33
N PHE A 388 -23.88 -13.04 -12.02
CA PHE A 388 -23.93 -14.47 -11.74
C PHE A 388 -24.79 -15.19 -12.78
N PRO A 389 -24.44 -16.44 -13.15
CA PRO A 389 -25.30 -17.26 -14.00
C PRO A 389 -26.62 -17.50 -13.27
N ASP A 390 -27.70 -17.68 -14.05
CA ASP A 390 -28.99 -18.09 -13.52
C ASP A 390 -28.85 -19.42 -12.77
N PHE A 391 -28.86 -19.35 -11.44
CA PHE A 391 -28.77 -20.51 -10.57
C PHE A 391 -29.96 -20.51 -9.62
N THR A 392 -30.87 -21.46 -9.85
CA THR A 392 -31.96 -21.78 -8.91
C THR A 392 -31.60 -23.10 -8.21
N PRO A 393 -31.36 -23.10 -6.89
CA PRO A 393 -31.15 -24.35 -6.17
C PRO A 393 -32.42 -25.20 -6.18
N ARG A 394 -32.26 -26.52 -6.28
CA ARG A 394 -33.36 -27.47 -6.06
C ARG A 394 -33.69 -27.49 -4.57
N LEU A 395 -34.76 -26.79 -4.19
CA LEU A 395 -35.25 -26.71 -2.82
C LEU A 395 -36.51 -27.57 -2.69
N ASP A 396 -36.67 -28.25 -1.56
CA ASP A 396 -37.90 -28.99 -1.25
C ASP A 396 -39.05 -27.98 -1.05
N PRO A 397 -40.12 -28.05 -1.87
CA PRO A 397 -41.24 -27.09 -1.83
C PRO A 397 -41.90 -26.98 -0.46
N ARG A 398 -41.83 -28.04 0.37
CA ARG A 398 -42.39 -28.05 1.72
C ARG A 398 -41.74 -27.03 2.67
N TYR A 399 -40.52 -26.61 2.36
CA TYR A 399 -39.73 -25.69 3.18
C TYR A 399 -39.47 -24.34 2.50
N THR A 400 -40.18 -24.04 1.41
CA THR A 400 -40.05 -22.78 0.67
C THR A 400 -41.31 -21.94 0.80
N THR A 401 -41.16 -20.64 1.07
CA THR A 401 -42.28 -19.69 1.06
C THR A 401 -42.76 -19.31 -0.35
N VAL A 402 -41.94 -19.57 -1.37
CA VAL A 402 -42.25 -19.35 -2.79
C VAL A 402 -41.73 -20.58 -3.55
N THR A 403 -42.56 -21.15 -4.43
CA THR A 403 -42.14 -22.27 -5.28
C THR A 403 -40.94 -21.84 -6.13
N PRO A 404 -39.82 -22.59 -6.11
CA PRO A 404 -38.65 -22.22 -6.90
C PRO A 404 -39.00 -22.24 -8.39
N GLU A 405 -38.70 -21.15 -9.10
CA GLU A 405 -38.78 -21.06 -10.56
C GLU A 405 -37.75 -22.01 -11.17
N LEU A 406 -38.15 -23.26 -11.39
CA LEU A 406 -37.38 -24.24 -12.12
C LEU A 406 -37.64 -24.02 -13.63
N PRO A 407 -36.60 -24.00 -14.48
CA PRO A 407 -36.79 -24.01 -15.93
C PRO A 407 -37.64 -25.22 -16.33
N ILE A 408 -38.62 -25.00 -17.22
CA ILE A 408 -39.67 -25.96 -17.61
C ILE A 408 -39.09 -27.26 -18.22
N GLU A 409 -37.83 -27.28 -18.63
CA GLU A 409 -37.18 -28.39 -19.35
C GLU A 409 -36.79 -29.61 -18.48
N PHE A 410 -37.03 -29.60 -17.17
CA PHE A 410 -36.64 -30.72 -16.28
C PHE A 410 -37.73 -31.16 -15.30
N SER A 411 -38.99 -31.04 -15.69
CA SER A 411 -40.14 -31.54 -14.92
C SER A 411 -40.43 -33.01 -15.24
#